data_AF-A0A0C1IZ86-F1
#
_entry.id   AF-A0A0C1IZ86-F1
#
_cell.length_a   1.000
_cell.length_b   1.000
_cell.length_c   1.000
_cell.angle_alpha   90.00
_cell.angle_beta   90.00
_cell.angle_gamma   90.00
#
_symmetry.space_group_name_H-M   'P 1'
#
loop_
_entity.id
_entity.type
_entity.pdbx_description
1 polymer ?
#
loop_
_entity_poly.entity_id
_entity_poly.type
_entity_poly.pdbx_seq_one_letter_code
_entity_poly.pdbx_strand_id
1 'polypeptide(L)'
;MIRITLAAALLAAPAYASESKEQSCKYQGQVMAAVQQARLDRVKQEEVEQVILDSHPEWPDAYSNAIPQLTSHVYAMKRRDLKETDLGALFEQQCLQNWDQIQAMQKQLKSN
;
A
#
# COMPACT_ATOMS: atom_id res chain seq x y z
N MET A 1 -25.77 1.02 6.83
CA MET A 1 -24.80 0.07 6.22
C MET A 1 -23.90 0.86 5.28
N ILE A 2 -22.78 1.38 5.79
CA ILE A 2 -21.85 2.16 4.96
C ILE A 2 -21.03 1.14 4.17
N ARG A 3 -21.32 1.03 2.87
CA ARG A 3 -20.46 0.33 1.92
C ARG A 3 -19.15 1.11 1.89
N ILE A 4 -18.12 0.62 2.58
CA ILE A 4 -16.76 1.10 2.35
C ILE A 4 -16.37 0.55 0.98
N THR A 5 -16.76 1.26 -0.08
CA THR A 5 -16.10 1.14 -1.37
C THR A 5 -14.70 1.68 -1.16
N LEU A 6 -13.76 0.82 -0.74
CA LEU A 6 -12.35 1.06 -1.03
C LEU A 6 -12.31 1.15 -2.56
N ALA A 7 -12.31 2.37 -3.07
CA ALA A 7 -11.92 2.63 -4.45
C ALA A 7 -10.62 1.85 -4.63
N ALA A 8 -10.62 0.91 -5.57
CA ALA A 8 -9.45 0.14 -5.91
C ALA A 8 -8.38 1.15 -6.29
N ALA A 9 -7.51 1.50 -5.32
CA ALA A 9 -6.32 2.27 -5.58
C ALA A 9 -5.53 1.37 -6.51
N LEU A 10 -5.60 1.70 -7.80
CA LEU A 10 -4.96 0.96 -8.86
C LEU A 10 -3.47 0.97 -8.55
N LEU A 11 -2.99 -0.13 -7.98
CA LEU A 11 -1.58 -0.47 -7.96
C LEU A 11 -1.21 -0.79 -9.41
N ALA A 12 -1.12 0.24 -10.24
CA ALA A 12 -0.74 0.17 -11.64
C ALA A 12 0.79 0.05 -11.74
N ALA A 13 1.40 -0.90 -11.04
CA ALA A 13 2.79 -1.23 -11.24
C ALA A 13 2.88 -2.53 -12.06
N PRO A 14 3.48 -2.52 -13.26
CA PRO A 14 3.76 -3.74 -14.02
C PRO A 14 4.88 -4.59 -13.40
N ALA A 15 5.45 -4.17 -12.26
CA ALA A 15 6.65 -4.72 -11.67
C ALA A 15 6.46 -6.04 -10.89
N TYR A 16 5.22 -6.45 -10.58
CA TYR A 16 4.93 -7.70 -9.86
C TYR A 16 5.27 -9.01 -10.62
N ALA A 17 5.88 -8.90 -11.81
CA ALA A 17 6.02 -10.03 -12.73
C ALA A 17 7.18 -10.97 -12.38
N SER A 18 8.17 -10.52 -11.61
CA SER A 18 9.32 -11.32 -11.16
C SER A 18 9.15 -11.92 -9.78
N GLU A 19 8.31 -11.35 -8.92
CA GLU A 19 8.11 -11.81 -7.55
C GLU A 19 6.98 -12.86 -7.47
N SER A 20 7.04 -13.73 -6.45
CA SER A 20 5.87 -14.56 -6.14
C SER A 20 4.70 -13.69 -5.65
N LYS A 21 3.49 -14.27 -5.68
CA LYS A 21 2.29 -13.67 -5.09
C LYS A 21 2.54 -13.24 -3.64
N GLU A 22 3.10 -14.15 -2.84
CA GLU A 22 3.35 -13.94 -1.41
C GLU A 22 4.33 -12.79 -1.20
N GLN A 23 5.43 -12.77 -1.96
CA GLN A 23 6.43 -11.72 -1.85
C GLN A 23 5.88 -10.37 -2.31
N SER A 24 5.09 -10.35 -3.38
CA SER A 24 4.42 -9.14 -3.86
C SER A 24 3.46 -8.55 -2.81
N CYS A 25 2.67 -9.41 -2.17
CA CYS A 25 1.73 -8.96 -1.14
C CYS A 25 2.45 -8.52 0.14
N LYS A 26 3.56 -9.19 0.50
CA LYS A 26 4.42 -8.79 1.60
C LYS A 26 5.00 -7.39 1.39
N TYR A 27 5.55 -7.09 0.21
CA TYR A 27 6.07 -5.75 -0.10
C TYR A 27 4.99 -4.67 -0.05
N GLN A 28 3.79 -4.96 -0.57
CA GLN A 28 2.65 -4.05 -0.45
C GLN A 28 2.27 -3.78 1.02
N GLY A 29 2.27 -4.82 1.86
CA GLY A 29 2.06 -4.69 3.30
C GLY A 29 3.13 -3.84 3.98
N GLN A 30 4.41 -4.05 3.62
CA GLN A 30 5.52 -3.26 4.16
C GLN A 30 5.40 -1.77 3.80
N VAL A 31 5.02 -1.43 2.57
CA VAL A 31 4.82 -0.03 2.17
C VAL A 31 3.69 0.61 2.98
N MET A 32 2.56 -0.08 3.14
CA MET A 32 1.44 0.39 3.98
C MET A 32 1.88 0.57 5.45
N ALA A 33 2.63 -0.38 5.99
CA ALA A 33 3.16 -0.32 7.35
C ALA A 33 4.09 0.89 7.54
N ALA A 34 4.97 1.17 6.58
CA ALA A 34 5.87 2.31 6.65
C ALA A 34 5.12 3.65 6.65
N VAL A 35 4.07 3.79 5.81
CA VAL A 35 3.21 4.97 5.79
C VAL A 35 2.44 5.12 7.10
N GLN A 36 1.89 4.01 7.61
CA GLN A 36 1.23 3.98 8.91
C GLN A 36 2.18 4.44 10.03
N GLN A 37 3.40 3.92 10.03
CA GLN A 37 4.42 4.25 11.02
C GLN A 37 4.80 5.73 10.95
N ALA A 38 5.04 6.28 9.76
CA ALA A 38 5.31 7.71 9.57
C ALA A 38 4.19 8.61 10.16
N ARG A 39 2.92 8.20 9.98
CA ARG A 39 1.77 8.90 10.58
C ARG A 39 1.72 8.78 12.11
N LEU A 40 2.11 7.63 12.65
CA LEU A 40 2.20 7.42 14.09
C LEU A 40 3.35 8.24 14.70
N ASP A 41 4.46 8.38 13.97
CA ASP A 41 5.65 9.15 14.35
C ASP A 41 5.52 10.66 14.12
N ARG A 42 4.37 11.09 13.57
CA ARG A 42 4.03 12.50 13.34
C ARG A 42 4.92 13.17 12.27
N VAL A 43 5.41 12.40 11.31
CA VAL A 43 6.01 12.95 10.09
C VAL A 43 4.98 13.83 9.39
N LYS A 44 5.37 14.99 8.85
CA LYS A 44 4.43 15.83 8.09
C LYS A 44 4.04 15.12 6.80
N GLN A 45 2.80 15.32 6.33
CA GLN A 45 2.27 14.55 5.21
C GLN A 45 3.12 14.70 3.95
N GLU A 46 3.59 15.91 3.70
CA GLU A 46 4.45 16.29 2.59
C GLU A 46 5.88 15.73 2.68
N GLU A 47 6.32 15.27 3.86
CA GLU A 47 7.67 14.73 4.11
C GLU A 47 7.67 13.18 4.11
N VAL A 48 6.52 12.52 4.16
CA VAL A 48 6.41 11.07 4.36
C VAL A 48 7.19 10.27 3.32
N GLU A 49 7.03 10.61 2.04
CA GLU A 49 7.68 9.89 0.95
C GLU A 49 9.21 9.95 1.10
N GLN A 50 9.75 11.15 1.30
CA GLN A 50 11.18 11.34 1.49
C GLN A 50 11.70 10.58 2.72
N VAL A 51 11.01 10.68 3.86
CA VAL A 51 11.41 9.99 5.10
C VAL A 51 11.42 8.47 4.94
N ILE A 52 10.44 7.91 4.23
CA ILE A 52 10.39 6.47 3.96
C ILE A 52 11.54 6.07 3.02
N LEU A 53 11.76 6.81 1.94
CA LEU A 53 12.85 6.50 1.00
C LEU A 53 14.24 6.62 1.63
N ASP A 54 14.47 7.63 2.49
CA ASP A 54 15.72 7.82 3.21
C ASP A 54 16.02 6.71 4.23
N SER A 55 15.01 5.93 4.62
CA SER A 55 15.18 4.75 5.48
C SER A 55 15.75 3.53 4.75
N HIS A 56 15.95 3.62 3.42
CA HIS A 56 16.46 2.56 2.56
C HIS A 56 15.65 1.26 2.70
N PRO A 57 14.36 1.28 2.33
CA PRO A 57 13.49 0.15 2.52
C PRO A 57 13.91 -1.07 1.68
N GLU A 58 13.62 -2.28 2.16
CA GLU A 58 14.05 -3.53 1.52
C GLU A 58 13.21 -3.94 0.30
N TRP A 59 12.07 -3.29 0.06
CA TRP A 59 11.22 -3.59 -1.10
C TRP A 59 11.76 -2.94 -2.38
N PRO A 60 11.48 -3.50 -3.57
CA PRO A 60 11.89 -2.89 -4.84
C PRO A 60 11.27 -1.50 -5.06
N ASP A 61 12.02 -0.58 -5.69
CA ASP A 61 11.61 0.82 -5.91
C ASP A 61 10.21 0.98 -6.52
N ALA A 62 9.79 0.03 -7.37
CA ALA A 62 8.47 0.06 -8.00
C ALA A 62 7.30 0.11 -7.00
N TYR A 63 7.47 -0.43 -5.79
CA TYR A 63 6.45 -0.42 -4.74
C TYR A 63 6.36 0.94 -4.04
N SER A 64 7.44 1.72 -4.03
CA SER A 64 7.47 3.07 -3.46
C SER A 64 6.55 4.05 -4.19
N ASN A 65 6.21 3.77 -5.46
CA ASN A 65 5.22 4.56 -6.22
C ASN A 65 3.83 4.62 -5.56
N ALA A 66 3.51 3.67 -4.68
CA ALA A 66 2.24 3.66 -3.95
C ALA A 66 2.23 4.64 -2.76
N ILE A 67 3.40 5.08 -2.27
CA ILE A 67 3.54 5.87 -1.05
C ILE A 67 2.68 7.14 -1.07
N PRO A 68 2.65 7.98 -2.13
CA PRO A 68 1.86 9.21 -2.12
C PRO A 68 0.35 8.96 -1.92
N GLN A 69 -0.19 7.96 -2.63
CA GLN A 69 -1.61 7.62 -2.56
C GLN A 69 -1.96 7.00 -1.19
N LEU A 70 -1.12 6.10 -0.68
CA LEU A 70 -1.30 5.51 0.65
C LEU A 70 -1.19 6.56 1.75
N THR A 71 -0.26 7.50 1.61
CA THR A 71 -0.09 8.63 2.54
C THR A 71 -1.35 9.47 2.62
N SER A 72 -1.93 9.85 1.47
CA SER A 72 -3.19 10.58 1.41
C SER A 72 -4.31 9.84 2.17
N HIS A 73 -4.43 8.52 1.96
CA HIS A 73 -5.42 7.69 2.64
C HIS A 73 -5.21 7.62 4.15
N VAL A 74 -4.00 7.24 4.59
CA VAL A 74 -3.66 7.05 6.00
C VAL A 74 -3.73 8.36 6.79
N TYR A 75 -3.36 9.49 6.18
CA TYR A 75 -3.43 10.80 6.84
C TYR A 75 -4.85 11.33 7.02
N ALA A 76 -5.82 10.85 6.21
CA ALA A 76 -7.23 11.11 6.41
C ALA A 76 -7.84 10.31 7.58
N MET A 77 -7.16 9.25 8.05
CA MET A 77 -7.63 8.42 9.17
C MET A 77 -7.32 9.05 10.54
N LYS A 78 -8.13 8.69 11.54
CA LYS A 78 -7.87 9.08 12.93
C LYS A 78 -6.67 8.30 13.46
N ARG A 79 -5.69 9.01 14.04
CA ARG A 79 -4.49 8.38 14.63
C ARG A 79 -4.78 7.33 15.70
N ARG A 80 -5.91 7.43 16.41
CA ARG A 80 -6.30 6.41 17.40
C ARG A 80 -6.60 5.07 16.71
N ASP A 81 -7.30 5.10 15.58
CA ASP A 81 -7.72 3.89 14.85
C ASP A 81 -6.47 3.22 14.23
N LEU A 82 -5.49 4.03 13.80
CA LEU A 82 -4.17 3.57 13.33
C LEU A 82 -3.31 2.90 14.40
N LYS A 83 -3.58 3.09 15.70
CA LYS A 83 -2.84 2.39 16.77
C LYS A 83 -3.44 1.02 17.09
N GLU A 84 -4.72 0.86 16.78
CA GLU A 84 -5.49 -0.35 17.12
C GLU A 84 -5.52 -1.36 15.97
N THR A 85 -5.08 -0.94 14.77
CA THR A 85 -5.13 -1.75 13.55
C THR A 85 -3.74 -1.88 12.95
N ASP A 86 -3.33 -3.09 12.57
CA ASP A 86 -2.14 -3.29 11.74
C ASP A 86 -2.55 -3.18 10.27
N LEU A 87 -2.32 -2.01 9.66
CA LEU A 87 -2.69 -1.80 8.26
C LEU A 87 -1.76 -2.56 7.32
N GLY A 88 -0.50 -2.78 7.71
CA GLY A 88 0.45 -3.56 6.91
C GLY A 88 -0.02 -4.99 6.73
N ALA A 89 -0.31 -5.67 7.85
CA ALA A 89 -0.81 -7.04 7.84
C ALA A 89 -2.19 -7.15 7.14
N LEU A 90 -3.09 -6.19 7.39
CA LEU A 90 -4.39 -6.17 6.73
C LEU A 90 -4.25 -6.02 5.21
N PHE A 91 -3.37 -5.13 4.76
CA PHE A 91 -3.17 -4.86 3.33
C PHE A 91 -2.51 -6.05 2.62
N GLU A 92 -1.53 -6.70 3.27
CA GLU A 92 -0.96 -7.97 2.79
C GLU A 92 -2.04 -9.05 2.67
N GLN A 93 -2.85 -9.25 3.71
CA GLN A 93 -3.91 -10.26 3.72
C GLN A 93 -4.95 -9.98 2.61
N GLN A 94 -5.35 -8.73 2.44
CA GLN A 94 -6.26 -8.33 1.37
C GLN A 94 -5.67 -8.58 -0.01
N CYS A 95 -4.38 -8.30 -0.20
CA CYS A 95 -3.68 -8.64 -1.44
C CYS A 95 -3.72 -10.15 -1.71
N LEU A 96 -3.41 -10.98 -0.70
CA LEU A 96 -3.42 -12.43 -0.84
C LEU A 96 -4.80 -12.99 -1.20
N GLN A 97 -5.85 -12.45 -0.56
CA GLN A 97 -7.24 -12.87 -0.78
C GLN A 97 -7.76 -12.45 -2.15
N ASN A 98 -7.36 -11.28 -2.64
CA ASN A 98 -7.90 -10.69 -3.88
C ASN A 98 -6.93 -10.76 -5.06
N TRP A 99 -5.83 -11.50 -4.94
CA TRP A 99 -4.74 -11.52 -5.92
C TRP A 99 -5.23 -11.76 -7.35
N ASP A 100 -5.98 -12.83 -7.58
CA ASP A 100 -6.43 -13.21 -8.93
C ASP A 100 -7.34 -12.14 -9.55
N GLN A 101 -8.18 -11.52 -8.73
CA GLN A 101 -9.04 -10.41 -9.14
C GLN A 101 -8.23 -9.17 -9.50
N ILE A 102 -7.21 -8.83 -8.70
CA ILE A 102 -6.30 -7.70 -8.97
C ILE A 102 -5.56 -7.93 -10.29
N GLN A 103 -5.05 -9.15 -10.52
CA GLN A 103 -4.35 -9.50 -11.76
C GLN A 103 -5.28 -9.44 -12.98
N ALA A 104 -6.52 -9.93 -12.86
CA ALA A 104 -7.50 -9.84 -13.94
C ALA A 104 -7.82 -8.37 -14.30
N MET A 105 -8.01 -7.52 -13.30
CA MET A 105 -8.26 -6.08 -13.49
C MET A 105 -7.07 -5.39 -14.16
N GLN A 106 -5.84 -5.66 -13.73
CA GLN A 106 -4.64 -5.09 -14.36
C GLN A 106 -4.51 -5.51 -15.83
N LYS A 107 -4.81 -6.77 -16.16
CA LYS A 107 -4.81 -7.23 -17.56
C LYS A 107 -5.84 -6.49 -18.40
N GLN A 108 -7.05 -6.31 -17.88
CA GLN A 108 -8.13 -5.58 -18.57
C GLN A 108 -7.74 -4.12 -18.85
N LEU A 109 -7.05 -3.46 -17.92
CA LEU A 109 -6.61 -2.08 -18.10
C LEU A 109 -5.48 -1.93 -19.13
N LYS A 110 -4.64 -2.96 -19.28
CA LYS A 110 -3.58 -2.97 -20.29
C LYS A 110 -4.08 -3.33 -21.69
N SER A 111 -5.28 -3.93 -21.80
CA SER A 111 -5.89 -4.32 -23.07
C SER A 111 -6.85 -3.29 -23.67
N ASN A 112 -7.11 -2.18 -22.96
CA ASN A 112 -7.86 -1.02 -23.45
C ASN A 112 -6.90 0.14 -23.73
#